data_AF-A0A2D5PDH1-F1
#
_entry.id   AF-A0A2D5PDH1-F1
#
_cell.length_a   1.000
_cell.length_b   1.000
_cell.length_c   1.000
_cell.angle_alpha   90.00
_cell.angle_beta   90.00
_cell.angle_gamma   90.00
#
_symmetry.space_group_name_H-M   'P 1'
#
loop_
_entity.id
_entity.type
_entity.pdbx_description
1 polymer ?
#
loop_
_entity_poly.entity_id
_entity_poly.type
_entity_poly.pdbx_seq_one_letter_code
_entity_poly.pdbx_strand_id
1 'polypeptide(L)'
;MSNNDGRPMPGATDRTVMIPTPGAGRKGAATPPPAQPASGGVADAFEIRNGLNPLVNSAAMLLTLVHKLRSTMQHDNPPDLHRRLTEEIKTFERNARNQGISQENVIAARYLLCSVIDEIVLNTPWGAGSGWSQHSLLSLFHQETSGGEKSFLILQRLLETPGTHLDILELFYLCLSLGFQGKYRVMPRGNEQLETIRDNLYNTIEQHRPVREGDLSPHWEGTVKPDSYMKNYIPVWVIACVVLAVMVLTYSGFRFWLYEETRPVAEHVLSGVTEPDDPAGLDAATTEPERDERFY
;
A
#
# COMPACT_ATOMS: atom_id res chain seq x y z
N MET A 1 44.44 -41.78 55.94
CA MET A 1 45.20 -42.88 55.32
C MET A 1 44.22 -43.72 54.51
N SER A 2 44.60 -44.01 53.26
CA SER A 2 44.11 -44.96 52.25
C SER A 2 42.72 -45.60 52.40
N ASN A 3 41.81 -45.57 51.42
CA ASN A 3 41.81 -45.92 49.98
C ASN A 3 40.97 -47.20 49.77
N ASN A 4 40.20 -47.18 48.68
CA ASN A 4 39.82 -48.31 47.81
C ASN A 4 38.44 -49.02 47.93
N ASP A 5 37.67 -48.78 46.87
CA ASP A 5 37.01 -49.73 45.94
C ASP A 5 35.93 -50.73 46.37
N GLY A 6 34.91 -50.81 45.51
CA GLY A 6 34.12 -52.02 45.33
C GLY A 6 32.72 -51.79 44.74
N ARG A 7 32.61 -51.48 43.44
CA ARG A 7 31.38 -51.81 42.68
C ARG A 7 31.38 -53.30 42.33
N PRO A 8 30.18 -53.90 42.22
CA PRO A 8 29.92 -54.85 41.13
C PRO A 8 28.68 -54.48 40.31
N MET A 9 28.77 -54.72 39.00
CA MET A 9 27.67 -54.78 38.03
C MET A 9 27.33 -56.28 37.74
N PRO A 10 26.52 -56.63 36.72
CA PRO A 10 25.10 -56.96 36.77
C PRO A 10 24.82 -58.46 36.49
N GLY A 11 23.61 -58.96 36.72
CA GLY A 11 23.28 -60.36 36.49
C GLY A 11 21.82 -60.60 36.11
N ALA A 12 21.64 -61.15 34.91
CA ALA A 12 20.38 -61.53 34.27
C ALA A 12 19.61 -62.65 35.02
N THR A 13 18.30 -62.76 34.78
CA THR A 13 17.70 -63.95 34.14
C THR A 13 16.18 -63.80 33.94
N ASP A 14 15.82 -64.03 32.69
CA ASP A 14 14.52 -64.36 32.11
C ASP A 14 13.82 -65.53 32.84
N ARG A 15 12.48 -65.45 33.00
CA ARG A 15 11.57 -66.59 32.79
C ARG A 15 10.09 -66.20 32.83
N THR A 16 9.52 -66.20 31.63
CA THR A 16 8.09 -66.17 31.31
C THR A 16 7.42 -67.48 31.74
N VAL A 17 6.27 -67.40 32.42
CA VAL A 17 5.32 -68.53 32.56
C VAL A 17 3.93 -68.03 32.13
N MET A 18 3.56 -68.37 30.90
CA MET A 18 2.21 -68.27 30.37
C MET A 18 1.37 -69.44 30.91
N ILE A 19 0.20 -69.12 31.44
CA ILE A 19 -0.86 -70.07 31.72
C ILE A 19 -2.07 -69.63 30.88
N PRO A 20 -2.47 -70.37 29.85
CA PRO A 20 -3.69 -70.10 29.12
C PRO A 20 -4.84 -70.86 29.78
N THR A 21 -6.05 -70.30 29.83
CA THR A 21 -7.29 -71.11 29.86
C THR A 21 -8.45 -70.30 29.27
N PRO A 22 -9.35 -70.97 28.52
CA PRO A 22 -10.18 -70.39 27.50
C PRO A 22 -11.64 -70.21 27.95
N GLY A 23 -12.39 -69.35 27.26
CA GLY A 23 -13.82 -69.20 27.50
C GLY A 23 -14.44 -68.13 26.63
N ALA A 24 -14.97 -68.55 25.48
CA ALA A 24 -15.61 -67.73 24.48
C ALA A 24 -16.89 -67.04 24.99
N GLY A 25 -17.12 -65.79 24.56
CA GLY A 25 -18.36 -65.05 24.76
C GLY A 25 -18.55 -63.96 23.71
N ARG A 26 -19.58 -64.12 22.89
CA ARG A 26 -19.93 -63.36 21.67
C ARG A 26 -19.94 -61.82 21.77
N LYS A 27 -19.55 -61.24 20.62
CA LYS A 27 -19.81 -59.92 20.05
C LYS A 27 -21.11 -59.23 20.54
N GLY A 28 -20.96 -58.03 21.10
CA GLY A 28 -21.97 -56.98 21.10
C GLY A 28 -21.40 -55.78 20.33
N ALA A 29 -22.09 -55.35 19.28
CA ALA A 29 -21.75 -54.15 18.52
C ALA A 29 -22.05 -52.92 19.40
N ALA A 30 -21.04 -52.08 19.64
CA ALA A 30 -21.21 -50.75 20.22
C ALA A 30 -20.97 -49.69 19.15
N THR A 31 -22.01 -48.90 18.90
CA THR A 31 -22.08 -47.76 18.00
C THR A 31 -20.99 -46.72 18.33
N PRO A 32 -20.31 -46.12 17.32
CA PRO A 32 -19.38 -45.03 17.60
C PRO A 32 -20.14 -43.80 18.13
N PRO A 33 -19.60 -43.07 19.12
CA PRO A 33 -20.23 -41.85 19.61
C PRO A 33 -20.27 -40.79 18.48
N PRO A 34 -21.29 -39.91 18.46
CA PRO A 34 -21.39 -38.87 17.45
C PRO A 34 -20.19 -37.92 17.57
N ALA A 35 -19.51 -37.70 16.45
CA ALA A 35 -18.45 -36.73 16.32
C ALA A 35 -18.98 -35.35 16.75
N GLN A 36 -18.47 -34.86 17.88
CA GLN A 36 -18.67 -33.46 18.24
C GLN A 36 -18.04 -32.61 17.13
N PRO A 37 -18.75 -31.62 16.58
CA PRO A 37 -18.14 -30.68 15.66
C PRO A 37 -16.99 -30.02 16.41
N ALA A 38 -15.79 -30.15 15.84
CA ALA A 38 -14.62 -29.43 16.33
C ALA A 38 -15.04 -27.97 16.52
N SER A 39 -15.09 -27.53 17.78
CA SER A 39 -15.16 -26.13 18.12
C SER A 39 -13.94 -25.51 17.45
N GLY A 40 -14.17 -24.88 16.30
CA GLY A 40 -13.17 -24.13 15.56
C GLY A 40 -12.62 -23.10 16.51
N GLY A 41 -11.49 -23.45 17.13
CA GLY A 41 -10.69 -22.50 17.85
C GLY A 41 -10.37 -21.40 16.86
N VAL A 42 -10.67 -20.16 17.26
CA VAL A 42 -10.38 -18.92 16.52
C VAL A 42 -8.85 -18.66 16.47
N ALA A 43 -8.07 -19.73 16.46
CA ALA A 43 -6.63 -19.80 16.38
C ALA A 43 -6.21 -20.30 15.00
N ASP A 44 -6.98 -19.99 13.95
CA ASP A 44 -6.33 -19.64 12.70
C ASP A 44 -5.54 -18.37 13.03
N ALA A 45 -4.27 -18.61 13.38
CA ALA A 45 -3.26 -17.57 13.44
C ALA A 45 -3.47 -16.74 12.18
N PHE A 46 -3.81 -15.47 12.38
CA PHE A 46 -3.75 -14.47 11.33
C PHE A 46 -2.27 -14.35 10.95
N GLU A 47 -1.74 -15.35 10.23
CA GLU A 47 -0.43 -15.31 9.64
C GLU A 47 -0.53 -14.26 8.55
N ILE A 48 -0.11 -13.03 8.88
CA ILE A 48 0.13 -12.00 7.88
C ILE A 48 1.39 -12.44 7.13
N ARG A 49 1.29 -13.52 6.33
CA ARG A 49 2.39 -14.06 5.52
C ARG A 49 2.88 -13.03 4.50
N ASN A 50 2.08 -12.00 4.24
CA ASN A 50 2.36 -10.87 3.36
C ASN A 50 2.34 -9.52 4.10
N GLY A 51 2.81 -9.48 5.35
CA GLY A 51 3.11 -8.19 5.99
C GLY A 51 4.30 -7.58 5.26
N LEU A 52 4.20 -6.32 4.82
CA LEU A 52 5.30 -5.61 4.12
C LEU A 52 6.62 -5.61 4.92
N ASN A 53 6.53 -5.89 6.23
CA ASN A 53 7.64 -5.88 7.17
C ASN A 53 7.59 -7.10 8.13
N PRO A 54 8.65 -7.95 8.11
CA PRO A 54 8.73 -9.18 8.92
C PRO A 54 8.75 -8.90 10.43
N LEU A 55 9.40 -7.81 10.86
CA LEU A 55 9.49 -7.44 12.26
C LEU A 55 8.13 -7.05 12.83
N VAL A 56 7.36 -6.25 12.10
CA VAL A 56 6.01 -5.83 12.51
C VAL A 56 5.08 -7.04 12.59
N ASN A 57 5.16 -7.96 11.62
CA ASN A 57 4.38 -9.20 11.67
C ASN A 57 4.70 -10.03 12.92
N SER A 58 5.98 -10.17 13.27
CA SER A 58 6.37 -10.87 14.49
C SER A 58 5.87 -10.19 15.78
N ALA A 59 5.64 -8.88 15.76
CA ALA A 59 5.12 -8.10 16.89
C ALA A 59 3.58 -7.96 16.92
N ALA A 60 2.86 -8.48 15.92
CA ALA A 60 1.43 -8.24 15.73
C ALA A 60 0.58 -8.59 16.96
N MET A 61 0.89 -9.70 17.64
CA MET A 61 0.17 -10.10 18.86
C MET A 61 0.40 -9.10 19.99
N LEU A 62 1.64 -8.65 20.20
CA LEU A 62 1.98 -7.66 21.23
C LEU A 62 1.30 -6.31 20.96
N LEU A 63 1.26 -5.86 19.70
CA LEU A 63 0.56 -4.63 19.30
C LEU A 63 -0.95 -4.73 19.54
N THR A 64 -1.55 -5.89 19.28
CA THR A 64 -2.96 -6.16 19.55
C THR A 64 -3.25 -6.13 21.06
N LEU A 65 -2.37 -6.73 21.87
CA LEU A 65 -2.47 -6.69 23.33
C LEU A 65 -2.32 -5.27 23.86
N VAL A 66 -1.38 -4.50 23.33
CA VAL A 66 -1.18 -3.07 23.61
C VAL A 66 -2.47 -2.28 23.40
N HIS A 67 -3.12 -2.46 22.25
CA HIS A 67 -4.38 -1.79 21.95
C HIS A 67 -5.49 -2.16 22.95
N LYS A 68 -5.61 -3.45 23.29
CA LYS A 68 -6.61 -3.95 24.25
C LYS A 68 -6.35 -3.47 25.69
N LEU A 69 -5.10 -3.43 26.12
CA LEU A 69 -4.72 -2.99 27.47
C LEU A 69 -5.07 -1.53 27.70
N ARG A 70 -4.92 -0.69 26.67
CA ARG A 70 -5.24 0.75 26.75
C ARG A 70 -6.70 1.03 27.11
N SER A 71 -7.62 0.18 26.69
CA SER A 71 -9.06 0.30 26.99
C SER A 71 -9.50 -0.50 28.23
N THR A 72 -8.56 -1.20 28.89
CA THR A 72 -8.87 -2.05 30.05
C THR A 72 -8.87 -1.23 31.34
N MET A 73 -10.06 -0.99 31.89
CA MET A 73 -10.25 -0.17 33.10
C MET A 73 -9.94 -0.92 34.41
N GLN A 74 -10.02 -2.25 34.39
CA GLN A 74 -9.71 -3.12 35.53
C GLN A 74 -9.12 -4.44 35.03
N HIS A 75 -8.17 -5.00 35.77
CA HIS A 75 -7.58 -6.29 35.47
C HIS A 75 -7.44 -7.11 36.76
N ASP A 76 -8.07 -8.29 36.81
CA ASP A 76 -8.18 -9.09 38.03
C ASP A 76 -6.85 -9.73 38.46
N ASN A 77 -5.96 -10.04 37.51
CA ASN A 77 -4.68 -10.68 37.78
C ASN A 77 -3.50 -10.08 36.99
N PRO A 78 -2.96 -8.91 37.43
CA PRO A 78 -1.80 -8.29 36.80
C PRO A 78 -0.53 -9.18 36.76
N PRO A 79 -0.23 -10.02 37.78
CA PRO A 79 0.89 -10.97 37.71
C PRO A 79 0.77 -12.00 36.56
N ASP A 80 -0.42 -12.54 36.32
CA ASP A 80 -0.63 -13.48 35.20
C ASP A 80 -0.45 -12.79 33.85
N LEU A 81 -0.94 -11.55 33.72
CA LEU A 81 -0.72 -10.72 32.54
C LEU A 81 0.77 -10.48 32.29
N HIS A 82 1.53 -10.11 33.33
CA HIS A 82 2.98 -9.90 33.24
C HIS A 82 3.70 -11.17 32.74
N ARG A 83 3.34 -12.34 33.28
CA ARG A 83 3.88 -13.64 32.85
C ARG A 83 3.57 -13.92 31.38
N ARG A 84 2.33 -13.68 30.94
CA ARG A 84 1.93 -13.86 29.53
C ARG A 84 2.71 -12.93 28.59
N LEU A 85 2.81 -11.65 28.93
CA LEU A 85 3.57 -10.69 28.12
C LEU A 85 5.06 -11.02 28.06
N THR A 86 5.63 -11.53 29.16
CA THR A 86 7.02 -12.01 29.18
C THR A 86 7.22 -13.16 28.18
N GLU A 87 6.32 -14.13 28.14
CA GLU A 87 6.40 -15.24 27.18
C GLU A 87 6.15 -14.79 25.74
N GLU A 88 5.24 -13.83 25.51
CA GLU A 88 5.00 -13.26 24.19
C GLU A 88 6.21 -12.47 23.67
N ILE A 89 6.91 -11.71 24.52
CA ILE A 89 8.16 -11.03 24.14
C ILE A 89 9.24 -12.04 23.73
N LYS A 90 9.38 -13.14 24.47
CA LYS A 90 10.33 -14.22 24.09
C LYS A 90 9.93 -14.86 22.77
N THR A 91 8.63 -15.03 22.52
CA THR A 91 8.10 -15.57 21.26
C THR A 91 8.37 -14.63 20.09
N PHE A 92 8.12 -13.33 20.27
CA PHE A 92 8.51 -12.28 19.33
C PHE A 92 10.01 -12.36 19.00
N GLU A 93 10.89 -12.40 20.01
CA GLU A 93 12.34 -12.46 19.79
C GLU A 93 12.76 -13.68 18.98
N ARG A 94 12.20 -14.86 19.28
CA ARG A 94 12.46 -16.09 18.50
C ARG A 94 11.97 -15.96 17.06
N ASN A 95 10.76 -15.45 16.86
CA ASN A 95 10.16 -15.30 15.54
C ASN A 95 10.95 -14.30 14.68
N ALA A 96 11.34 -13.16 15.25
CA ALA A 96 12.11 -12.14 14.56
C ALA A 96 13.50 -12.66 14.13
N ARG A 97 14.17 -13.44 15.00
CA ARG A 97 15.44 -14.10 14.67
C ARG A 97 15.29 -15.15 13.57
N ASN A 98 14.23 -15.96 13.64
CA ASN A 98 13.95 -16.99 12.62
C ASN A 98 13.66 -16.39 11.23
N GLN A 99 13.19 -15.14 11.18
CA GLN A 99 12.98 -14.39 9.93
C GLN A 99 14.26 -13.71 9.41
N GLY A 100 15.42 -13.92 10.05
CA GLY A 100 16.71 -13.39 9.58
C GLY A 100 16.96 -11.92 9.91
N ILE A 101 16.16 -11.33 10.79
CA ILE A 101 16.32 -9.93 11.20
C ILE A 101 17.60 -9.78 12.03
N SER A 102 18.34 -8.68 11.81
CA SER A 102 19.60 -8.42 12.53
C SER A 102 19.39 -8.39 14.04
N GLN A 103 20.37 -8.94 14.79
CA GLN A 103 20.29 -9.00 16.26
C GLN A 103 20.12 -7.61 16.88
N GLU A 104 20.75 -6.60 16.31
CA GLU A 104 20.61 -5.19 16.71
C GLU A 104 19.15 -4.73 16.62
N ASN A 105 18.49 -4.95 15.48
CA ASN A 105 17.08 -4.59 15.28
C ASN A 105 16.17 -5.36 16.24
N VAL A 106 16.44 -6.66 16.48
CA VAL A 106 15.64 -7.46 17.43
C VAL A 106 15.77 -6.94 18.86
N ILE A 107 16.98 -6.59 19.31
CA ILE A 107 17.21 -6.04 20.67
C ILE A 107 16.54 -4.66 20.81
N ALA A 108 16.68 -3.80 19.81
CA ALA A 108 16.08 -2.47 19.81
C ALA A 108 14.54 -2.55 19.78
N ALA A 109 13.97 -3.46 18.99
CA ALA A 109 12.53 -3.68 18.94
C ALA A 109 11.97 -4.25 20.25
N ARG A 110 12.69 -5.21 20.88
CA ARG A 110 12.32 -5.73 22.20
C ARG A 110 12.34 -4.61 23.25
N TYR A 111 13.35 -3.74 23.23
CA TYR A 111 13.44 -2.59 24.12
C TYR A 111 12.25 -1.64 23.96
N LEU A 112 11.92 -1.30 22.70
CA LEU A 112 10.77 -0.47 22.37
C LEU A 112 9.46 -1.09 22.87
N LEU A 113 9.21 -2.36 22.55
CA LEU A 113 7.97 -3.06 22.94
C LEU A 113 7.81 -3.12 24.47
N CYS A 114 8.88 -3.43 25.21
CA CYS A 114 8.86 -3.38 26.66
C CYS A 114 8.50 -1.98 27.17
N SER A 115 9.14 -0.94 26.62
CA SER A 115 8.89 0.45 27.01
C SER A 115 7.45 0.90 26.74
N VAL A 116 6.89 0.51 25.58
CA VAL A 116 5.52 0.84 25.18
C VAL A 116 4.51 0.14 26.09
N ILE A 117 4.68 -1.16 26.33
CA ILE A 117 3.76 -1.93 27.17
C ILE A 117 3.79 -1.41 28.61
N ASP A 118 4.99 -1.18 29.16
CA ASP A 118 5.15 -0.65 30.51
C ASP A 118 4.48 0.73 30.65
N GLU A 119 4.68 1.63 29.69
CA GLU A 119 4.03 2.95 29.70
C GLU A 119 2.49 2.83 29.65
N ILE A 120 1.95 1.97 28.79
CA ILE A 120 0.50 1.80 28.66
C ILE A 120 -0.09 1.24 29.95
N VAL A 121 0.52 0.19 30.52
CA VAL A 121 0.04 -0.41 31.77
C VAL A 121 0.09 0.61 32.90
N LEU A 122 1.20 1.34 33.06
CA LEU A 122 1.34 2.36 34.11
C LEU A 122 0.38 3.55 33.95
N ASN A 123 -0.15 3.77 32.73
CA ASN A 123 -1.17 4.78 32.47
C ASN A 123 -2.61 4.27 32.64
N THR A 124 -2.83 2.99 32.97
CA THR A 124 -4.16 2.48 33.32
C THR A 124 -4.52 2.76 34.79
N PRO A 125 -5.81 2.81 35.16
CA PRO A 125 -6.23 3.03 36.54
C PRO A 125 -5.70 1.98 37.54
N TRP A 126 -5.44 0.75 37.08
CA TRP A 126 -4.99 -0.36 37.92
C TRP A 126 -3.46 -0.55 37.93
N GLY A 127 -2.73 0.00 36.95
CA GLY A 127 -1.29 -0.22 36.81
C GLY A 127 -0.43 0.35 37.94
N ALA A 128 -0.85 1.49 38.52
CA ALA A 128 -0.14 2.09 39.66
C ALA A 128 -0.26 1.24 40.95
N GLY A 129 -1.39 0.55 41.12
CA GLY A 129 -1.69 -0.28 42.29
C GLY A 129 -1.23 -1.73 42.17
N SER A 130 -0.79 -2.18 40.99
CA SER A 130 -0.47 -3.58 40.72
C SER A 130 0.97 -3.99 41.00
N GLY A 131 1.83 -3.06 41.43
CA GLY A 131 3.26 -3.31 41.61
C GLY A 131 4.07 -3.38 40.30
N TRP A 132 3.47 -3.03 39.16
CA TRP A 132 4.12 -3.11 37.84
C TRP A 132 5.40 -2.29 37.74
N SER A 133 5.47 -1.15 38.42
CA SER A 133 6.65 -0.28 38.43
C SER A 133 7.89 -0.94 39.06
N GLN A 134 7.71 -1.90 39.98
CA GLN A 134 8.81 -2.61 40.64
C GLN A 134 9.33 -3.79 39.81
N HIS A 135 8.45 -4.39 39.01
CA HIS A 135 8.74 -5.55 38.18
C HIS A 135 8.21 -5.30 36.77
N SER A 136 8.75 -4.27 36.11
CA SER A 136 8.35 -3.92 34.74
C SER A 136 9.00 -4.85 33.73
N LEU A 137 8.44 -4.95 32.53
CA LEU A 137 9.01 -5.77 31.46
C LEU A 137 10.40 -5.24 31.08
N LEU A 138 10.57 -3.93 31.02
CA LEU A 138 11.86 -3.30 30.74
C LEU A 138 12.90 -3.62 31.81
N SER A 139 12.51 -3.66 33.08
CA SER A 139 13.41 -4.03 34.18
C SER A 139 13.84 -5.49 34.05
N LEU A 140 12.91 -6.39 33.75
CA LEU A 140 13.20 -7.81 33.56
C LEU A 140 14.17 -8.07 32.39
N PHE A 141 13.96 -7.38 31.27
CA PHE A 141 14.62 -7.66 30.00
C PHE A 141 15.86 -6.81 29.72
N HIS A 142 15.96 -5.64 30.34
CA HIS A 142 17.01 -4.65 30.08
C HIS A 142 17.60 -4.05 31.36
N GLN A 143 17.13 -4.44 32.56
CA GLN A 143 17.61 -3.93 33.85
C GLN A 143 17.46 -2.40 33.97
N GLU A 144 16.44 -1.85 33.32
CA GLU A 144 16.11 -0.42 33.32
C GLU A 144 14.67 -0.20 33.79
N THR A 145 14.43 0.89 34.51
CA THR A 145 13.11 1.20 35.11
C THR A 145 12.31 2.25 34.32
N SER A 146 12.94 2.94 33.36
CA SER A 146 12.27 3.91 32.49
C SER A 146 12.93 3.93 31.12
N GLY A 147 12.17 3.57 30.08
CA GLY A 147 12.68 3.49 28.71
C GLY A 147 12.21 4.60 27.78
N GLY A 148 11.39 5.53 28.30
CA GLY A 148 10.77 6.60 27.51
C GLY A 148 11.76 7.60 26.91
N GLU A 149 12.97 7.74 27.45
CA GLU A 149 14.02 8.62 26.88
C GLU A 149 14.93 7.86 25.91
N LYS A 150 15.46 6.72 26.36
CA LYS A 150 16.38 5.90 25.57
C LYS A 150 15.72 5.29 24.33
N SER A 151 14.41 5.05 24.33
CA SER A 151 13.67 4.69 23.11
C SER A 151 13.84 5.73 22.00
N PHE A 152 13.82 7.02 22.32
CA PHE A 152 14.04 8.07 21.31
C PHE A 152 15.51 8.27 20.96
N LEU A 153 16.45 7.98 21.86
CA LEU A 153 17.87 7.92 21.52
C LEU A 153 18.17 6.78 20.53
N ILE A 154 17.54 5.62 20.74
CA ILE A 154 17.57 4.50 19.80
C ILE A 154 16.97 4.92 18.45
N LEU A 155 15.80 5.57 18.45
CA LEU A 155 15.18 6.08 17.22
C LEU A 155 16.11 7.01 16.45
N GLN A 156 16.74 7.98 17.13
CA GLN A 156 17.68 8.91 16.50
C GLN A 156 18.86 8.18 15.85
N ARG A 157 19.42 7.16 16.52
CA ARG A 157 20.51 6.37 15.97
C ARG A 157 20.09 5.53 14.77
N LEU A 158 18.89 4.95 14.79
CA LEU A 158 18.36 4.17 13.65
C LEU A 158 18.08 5.07 12.43
N LEU A 159 17.74 6.33 12.64
CA LEU A 159 17.53 7.33 11.59
C LEU A 159 18.84 7.81 10.93
N GLU A 160 20.02 7.49 11.49
CA GLU A 160 21.31 7.76 10.82
C GLU A 160 21.49 6.86 9.57
N THR A 161 20.97 5.64 9.61
CA THR A 161 21.07 4.64 8.54
C THR A 161 19.71 4.00 8.23
N PRO A 162 18.71 4.79 7.79
CA PRO A 162 17.32 4.36 7.73
C PRO A 162 17.09 3.19 6.76
N GLY A 163 17.86 3.12 5.66
CA GLY A 163 17.74 2.03 4.68
C GLY A 163 18.02 0.63 5.25
N THR A 164 18.86 0.51 6.29
CA THR A 164 19.18 -0.77 6.95
C THR A 164 18.18 -1.12 8.05
N HIS A 165 17.48 -0.11 8.58
CA HIS A 165 16.63 -0.22 9.77
C HIS A 165 15.15 0.05 9.47
N LEU A 166 14.72 0.00 8.20
CA LEU A 166 13.34 0.28 7.82
C LEU A 166 12.32 -0.51 8.64
N ASP A 167 12.59 -1.79 8.88
CA ASP A 167 11.66 -2.68 9.57
C ASP A 167 11.35 -2.19 11.00
N ILE A 168 12.37 -1.73 11.73
CA ILE A 168 12.20 -1.22 13.09
C ILE A 168 11.68 0.22 13.10
N LEU A 169 12.02 1.04 12.10
CA LEU A 169 11.47 2.38 11.96
C LEU A 169 9.94 2.34 11.76
N GLU A 170 9.44 1.41 10.96
CA GLU A 170 8.00 1.18 10.82
C GLU A 170 7.36 0.71 12.14
N LEU A 171 8.02 -0.17 12.90
CA LEU A 171 7.52 -0.57 14.22
C LEU A 171 7.46 0.63 15.18
N PHE A 172 8.47 1.50 15.17
CA PHE A 172 8.46 2.77 15.92
C PHE A 172 7.26 3.64 15.53
N TYR A 173 7.02 3.81 14.23
CA TYR A 173 5.90 4.60 13.73
C TYR A 173 4.55 4.05 14.23
N LEU A 174 4.37 2.72 14.20
CA LEU A 174 3.16 2.08 14.71
C LEU A 174 3.02 2.28 16.23
N CYS A 175 4.09 2.11 17.00
CA CYS A 175 4.07 2.34 18.45
C CYS A 175 3.71 3.78 18.81
N LEU A 176 4.26 4.77 18.10
CA LEU A 176 3.90 6.19 18.26
C LEU A 176 2.43 6.44 17.92
N SER A 177 1.94 5.84 16.83
CA SER A 177 0.54 5.95 16.41
C SER A 177 -0.44 5.29 17.39
N LEU A 178 0.01 4.24 18.09
CA LEU A 178 -0.74 3.60 19.18
C LEU A 178 -0.73 4.39 20.48
N GLY A 179 -0.01 5.52 20.53
CA GLY A 179 -0.04 6.48 21.63
C GLY A 179 1.14 6.39 22.59
N PHE A 180 2.26 5.78 22.18
CA PHE A 180 3.51 5.88 22.93
C PHE A 180 4.06 7.30 22.90
N GLN A 181 4.35 7.87 24.07
CA GLN A 181 4.82 9.25 24.23
C GLN A 181 6.22 9.31 24.85
N GLY A 182 6.57 8.38 25.73
CA GLY A 182 7.85 8.36 26.44
C GLY A 182 8.15 9.68 27.14
N LYS A 183 9.37 10.21 26.95
CA LYS A 183 9.81 11.48 27.56
C LYS A 183 8.95 12.69 27.19
N TYR A 184 8.25 12.66 26.05
CA TYR A 184 7.46 13.79 25.58
C TYR A 184 6.17 13.99 26.38
N ARG A 185 5.71 13.00 27.14
CA ARG A 185 4.51 13.11 28.00
C ARG A 185 4.62 14.22 29.04
N VAL A 186 5.83 14.47 29.57
CA VAL A 186 6.08 15.44 30.65
C VAL A 186 6.72 16.74 30.15
N MET A 187 7.06 16.83 28.87
CA MET A 187 7.70 18.01 28.31
C MET A 187 6.66 19.09 27.91
N PRO A 188 6.99 20.38 28.11
CA PRO A 188 6.21 21.46 27.52
C PRO A 188 6.15 21.31 25.99
N ARG A 189 4.94 21.45 25.41
CA ARG A 189 4.70 21.22 23.97
C ARG A 189 5.16 19.84 23.48
N GLY A 190 5.16 18.83 24.36
CA GLY A 190 5.60 17.47 24.01
C GLY A 190 4.78 16.84 22.89
N ASN A 191 3.46 17.07 22.86
CA ASN A 191 2.58 16.56 21.81
C ASN A 191 2.94 17.12 20.43
N GLU A 192 3.21 18.43 20.30
CA GLU A 192 3.62 19.04 19.03
C GLU A 192 4.95 18.47 18.52
N GLN A 193 5.89 18.23 19.44
CA GLN A 193 7.17 17.59 19.11
C GLN A 193 6.97 16.13 18.68
N LEU A 194 6.08 15.40 19.35
CA LEU A 194 5.79 14.00 19.03
C LEU A 194 5.16 13.86 17.64
N GLU A 195 4.21 14.74 17.30
CA GLU A 195 3.60 14.82 15.98
C GLU A 195 4.66 15.13 14.91
N THR A 196 5.54 16.11 15.18
CA THR A 196 6.66 16.43 14.28
C THR A 196 7.60 15.23 14.08
N ILE A 197 7.91 14.47 15.13
CA ILE A 197 8.73 13.26 15.04
C ILE A 197 8.02 12.20 14.21
N ARG A 198 6.71 12.02 14.41
CA ARG A 198 5.90 11.03 13.67
C ARG A 198 5.85 11.35 12.18
N ASP A 199 5.65 12.61 11.82
CA ASP A 199 5.60 13.06 10.42
C ASP A 199 6.96 12.90 9.73
N ASN A 200 8.04 13.29 10.40
CA ASN A 200 9.40 13.08 9.88
C ASN A 200 9.69 11.59 9.69
N LEU A 201 9.35 10.76 10.68
CA LEU A 201 9.53 9.31 10.60
C LEU A 201 8.74 8.69 9.44
N TYR A 202 7.50 9.11 9.24
CA TYR A 202 6.69 8.68 8.10
C TYR A 202 7.35 9.03 6.77
N ASN A 203 7.78 10.29 6.60
CA ASN A 203 8.44 10.74 5.38
C ASN A 203 9.75 9.96 5.12
N THR A 204 10.54 9.69 6.15
CA THR A 204 11.76 8.88 6.02
C THR A 204 11.44 7.44 5.60
N ILE A 205 10.42 6.81 6.19
CA ILE A 205 9.99 5.47 5.80
C ILE A 205 9.53 5.47 4.34
N GLU A 206 8.73 6.44 3.92
CA GLU A 206 8.21 6.52 2.55
C GLU A 206 9.33 6.71 1.52
N GLN A 207 10.32 7.56 1.81
CA GLN A 207 11.48 7.81 0.94
C GLN A 207 12.36 6.57 0.75
N HIS A 208 12.50 5.74 1.79
CA HIS A 208 13.34 4.55 1.76
C HIS A 208 12.58 3.27 1.41
N ARG A 209 11.24 3.31 1.36
CA ARG A 209 10.44 2.17 0.95
C ARG A 209 10.77 1.84 -0.51
N PRO A 210 11.19 0.60 -0.82
CA PRO A 210 11.36 0.20 -2.21
C PRO A 210 10.01 0.33 -2.92
N VAL A 211 9.98 0.97 -4.09
CA VAL A 211 8.82 1.03 -4.97
C VAL A 211 8.47 -0.41 -5.32
N ARG A 212 7.51 -0.97 -4.60
CA ARG A 212 7.01 -2.30 -4.88
C ARG A 212 5.93 -2.12 -5.93
N GLU A 213 6.17 -2.63 -7.13
CA GLU A 213 5.15 -2.88 -8.14
C GLU A 213 4.21 -3.96 -7.57
N GLY A 214 3.42 -3.56 -6.58
CA GLY A 214 2.44 -4.40 -5.92
C GLY A 214 1.12 -4.18 -6.63
N ASP A 215 0.93 -4.87 -7.75
CA ASP A 215 -0.42 -5.16 -8.21
C ASP A 215 -1.15 -5.80 -7.02
N LEU A 216 -2.14 -5.06 -6.48
CA LEU A 216 -2.85 -5.39 -5.24
C LEU A 216 -3.68 -6.70 -5.37
N SER A 217 -3.65 -7.36 -6.52
CA SER A 217 -4.25 -8.66 -6.79
C SER A 217 -3.54 -9.36 -7.96
N PRO A 218 -3.22 -10.67 -7.87
CA PRO A 218 -2.79 -11.48 -9.02
C PRO A 218 -3.85 -11.59 -10.13
N HIS A 219 -5.12 -11.26 -9.83
CA HIS A 219 -6.26 -11.24 -10.75
C HIS A 219 -6.91 -9.85 -10.76
N TRP A 220 -6.11 -8.78 -10.87
CA TRP A 220 -6.62 -7.40 -10.85
C TRP A 220 -7.60 -7.08 -12.00
N GLU A 221 -7.74 -7.97 -12.98
CA GLU A 221 -8.79 -7.92 -14.01
C GLU A 221 -10.16 -8.36 -13.46
N GLY A 222 -10.51 -7.87 -12.27
CA GLY A 222 -11.91 -7.74 -11.90
C GLY A 222 -12.53 -6.65 -12.77
N THR A 223 -13.77 -6.84 -13.21
CA THR A 223 -14.55 -5.94 -14.07
C THR A 223 -14.86 -4.60 -13.39
N VAL A 224 -13.83 -3.86 -13.03
CA VAL A 224 -13.88 -2.49 -12.60
C VAL A 224 -13.41 -1.74 -13.83
N LYS A 225 -14.36 -1.26 -14.63
CA LYS A 225 -14.07 -0.11 -15.48
C LYS A 225 -13.43 0.90 -14.54
N PRO A 226 -12.17 1.32 -14.75
CA PRO A 226 -11.70 2.46 -14.01
C PRO A 226 -12.74 3.54 -14.27
N ASP A 227 -13.22 4.21 -13.21
CA ASP A 227 -13.69 5.58 -13.36
C ASP A 227 -12.44 6.37 -13.76
N SER A 228 -12.06 6.16 -15.01
CA SER A 228 -11.17 7.00 -15.73
C SER A 228 -11.98 8.26 -15.90
N TYR A 229 -11.83 9.13 -14.92
CA TYR A 229 -11.85 10.56 -15.16
C TYR A 229 -10.64 10.91 -16.06
N MET A 230 -10.47 10.19 -17.17
CA MET A 230 -9.95 10.75 -18.41
C MET A 230 -10.97 11.82 -18.74
N LYS A 231 -10.68 13.05 -18.33
CA LYS A 231 -11.10 14.18 -19.15
C LYS A 231 -10.63 13.82 -20.56
N ASN A 232 -11.56 13.40 -21.41
CA ASN A 232 -11.39 13.40 -22.84
C ASN A 232 -11.05 14.85 -23.20
N TYR A 233 -9.75 15.15 -23.20
CA TYR A 233 -9.22 16.39 -23.69
C TYR A 233 -9.33 16.26 -25.19
N ILE A 234 -10.51 16.55 -25.75
CA ILE A 234 -10.63 16.80 -27.18
C ILE A 234 -9.71 17.99 -27.41
N PRO A 235 -8.54 17.79 -28.02
CA PRO A 235 -7.56 18.85 -28.05
C PRO A 235 -8.11 19.94 -28.97
N VAL A 236 -8.01 21.20 -28.54
CA VAL A 236 -8.70 22.35 -29.17
C VAL A 236 -8.40 22.47 -30.67
N TRP A 237 -7.25 21.94 -31.13
CA TRP A 237 -6.90 21.88 -32.55
C TRP A 237 -7.87 21.04 -33.39
N VAL A 238 -8.45 19.96 -32.85
CA VAL A 238 -9.44 19.14 -33.57
C VAL A 238 -10.73 19.94 -33.78
N ILE A 239 -11.17 20.68 -32.76
CA ILE A 239 -12.33 21.58 -32.87
C ILE A 239 -12.03 22.66 -33.92
N ALA A 240 -10.82 23.24 -33.90
CA ALA A 240 -10.41 24.23 -34.90
C ALA A 240 -10.42 23.64 -36.33
N CYS A 241 -9.95 22.41 -36.53
CA CYS A 241 -10.00 21.73 -37.82
C CYS A 241 -11.43 21.48 -38.30
N VAL A 242 -12.33 21.05 -37.42
CA VAL A 242 -13.74 20.80 -37.76
C VAL A 242 -14.43 22.11 -38.13
N VAL A 243 -14.24 23.18 -37.34
CA VAL A 243 -14.80 24.50 -37.63
C VAL A 243 -14.28 25.04 -38.97
N LEU A 244 -12.98 24.90 -39.23
CA LEU A 244 -12.37 25.32 -40.49
C LEU A 244 -12.91 24.51 -41.67
N ALA A 245 -13.06 23.19 -41.53
CA ALA A 245 -13.64 22.34 -42.56
C ALA A 245 -15.09 22.73 -42.89
N VAL A 246 -15.92 22.97 -41.86
CA VAL A 246 -17.29 23.45 -42.04
C VAL A 246 -17.27 24.79 -42.78
N MET A 247 -16.43 25.75 -42.36
CA MET A 247 -16.37 27.07 -42.99
C MET A 247 -15.95 26.99 -44.47
N VAL A 248 -15.00 26.13 -44.82
CA VAL A 248 -14.58 25.89 -46.21
C VAL A 248 -15.70 25.25 -47.02
N LEU A 249 -16.43 24.28 -46.46
CA LEU A 249 -17.56 23.64 -47.14
C LEU A 249 -18.70 24.62 -47.40
N THR A 250 -19.06 25.43 -46.41
CA THR A 250 -20.10 26.45 -46.59
C THR A 250 -19.67 27.51 -47.59
N TYR A 251 -18.42 27.98 -47.53
CA TYR A 251 -17.87 28.92 -48.50
C TYR A 251 -17.85 28.34 -49.92
N SER A 252 -17.44 27.07 -50.06
CA SER A 252 -17.43 26.37 -51.34
C SER A 252 -18.85 26.21 -51.91
N GLY A 253 -19.81 25.83 -51.08
CA GLY A 253 -21.23 25.73 -51.47
C GLY A 253 -21.79 27.08 -51.91
N PHE A 254 -21.56 28.14 -51.14
CA PHE A 254 -21.95 29.49 -51.54
C PHE A 254 -21.25 29.94 -52.82
N ARG A 255 -19.95 29.64 -52.99
CA ARG A 255 -19.22 29.92 -54.23
C ARG A 255 -19.82 29.19 -55.40
N PHE A 256 -20.16 27.91 -55.26
CA PHE A 256 -20.75 27.12 -56.33
C PHE A 256 -22.13 27.66 -56.71
N TRP A 257 -22.96 27.95 -55.72
CA TRP A 257 -24.27 28.56 -55.93
C TRP A 257 -24.16 29.94 -56.59
N LEU A 258 -23.22 30.78 -56.13
CA LEU A 258 -22.92 32.05 -56.79
C LEU A 258 -22.45 31.83 -58.21
N TYR A 259 -21.56 30.87 -58.47
CA TYR A 259 -21.07 30.59 -59.82
C TYR A 259 -22.17 30.09 -60.75
N GLU A 260 -23.13 29.32 -60.23
CA GLU A 260 -24.33 28.89 -60.96
C GLU A 260 -25.22 30.10 -61.32
N GLU A 261 -25.38 31.07 -60.40
CA GLU A 261 -26.11 32.34 -60.65
C GLU A 261 -25.30 33.40 -61.45
N THR A 262 -23.96 33.36 -61.44
CA THR A 262 -23.11 34.36 -62.12
C THR A 262 -22.85 34.02 -63.58
N ARG A 263 -22.99 32.73 -63.97
CA ARG A 263 -22.91 32.28 -65.36
C ARG A 263 -23.79 33.08 -66.33
N PRO A 264 -25.08 33.36 -66.06
CA PRO A 264 -25.91 34.10 -66.99
C PRO A 264 -25.51 35.57 -67.17
N VAL A 265 -24.87 36.23 -66.18
CA VAL A 265 -24.46 37.65 -66.31
C VAL A 265 -23.16 37.80 -67.10
N ALA A 266 -22.23 36.85 -66.98
CA ALA A 266 -21.00 36.82 -67.79
C ALA A 266 -21.31 36.59 -69.29
N GLU A 267 -22.32 35.78 -69.61
CA GLU A 267 -22.80 35.60 -70.98
C GLU A 267 -23.46 36.88 -71.55
N HIS A 268 -24.19 37.65 -70.73
CA HIS A 268 -24.80 38.92 -71.19
C HIS A 268 -23.78 40.04 -71.45
N VAL A 269 -22.65 40.08 -70.72
CA VAL A 269 -21.58 41.05 -70.98
C VAL A 269 -20.76 40.67 -72.23
N LEU A 270 -20.61 39.37 -72.52
CA LEU A 270 -19.91 38.90 -73.73
C LEU A 270 -20.78 39.02 -74.99
N SER A 271 -22.10 38.84 -74.89
CA SER A 271 -23.05 39.03 -76.00
C SER A 271 -23.27 40.52 -76.33
N GLY A 272 -23.14 41.44 -75.37
CA GLY A 272 -23.22 42.89 -75.62
C GLY A 272 -21.97 43.52 -76.24
N VAL A 273 -20.82 42.83 -76.22
CA VAL A 273 -19.55 43.30 -76.83
C VAL A 273 -19.33 42.69 -78.22
N THR A 274 -20.13 41.70 -78.62
CA THR A 274 -19.98 40.93 -79.87
C THR A 274 -21.22 41.02 -80.76
N GLU A 275 -21.89 42.18 -80.81
CA GLU A 275 -22.86 42.48 -81.87
C GLU A 275 -22.22 43.48 -82.85
N PRO A 276 -21.86 43.04 -84.07
CA PRO A 276 -21.34 43.91 -85.11
C PRO A 276 -22.49 44.71 -85.72
N ASP A 277 -22.30 46.03 -85.85
CA ASP A 277 -23.20 46.88 -86.62
C ASP A 277 -23.39 46.33 -88.04
N ASP A 278 -24.66 46.23 -88.39
CA ASP A 278 -25.31 45.58 -89.52
C ASP A 278 -24.80 46.04 -90.92
N PRO A 279 -24.49 45.13 -91.87
CA PRO A 279 -24.17 45.48 -93.25
C PRO A 279 -25.37 45.21 -94.18
N ALA A 280 -26.16 46.24 -94.50
CA ALA A 280 -27.05 46.16 -95.66
C ALA A 280 -27.51 47.52 -96.21
N GLY A 281 -27.12 47.79 -97.46
CA GLY A 281 -27.98 48.48 -98.42
C GLY A 281 -27.58 49.92 -98.75
N LEU A 282 -26.97 50.09 -99.92
CA LEU A 282 -27.31 51.04 -101.00
C LEU A 282 -26.04 51.20 -101.85
N ASP A 283 -25.92 50.41 -102.91
CA ASP A 283 -26.43 50.72 -104.24
C ASP A 283 -25.46 51.57 -105.08
N ALA A 284 -25.02 50.90 -106.14
CA ALA A 284 -24.89 51.42 -107.48
C ALA A 284 -23.70 52.32 -107.86
N ALA A 285 -23.00 51.79 -108.87
CA ALA A 285 -22.44 52.48 -110.02
C ALA A 285 -21.08 53.17 -109.81
N THR A 286 -20.11 53.13 -110.72
CA THR A 286 -19.92 52.49 -112.03
C THR A 286 -18.50 52.88 -112.45
N THR A 287 -17.92 52.06 -113.35
CA THR A 287 -16.77 52.35 -114.25
C THR A 287 -15.33 52.30 -113.73
N GLU A 288 -14.66 51.32 -114.34
CA GLU A 288 -13.24 51.02 -114.50
C GLU A 288 -12.48 52.08 -115.35
N PRO A 289 -11.18 51.92 -115.69
CA PRO A 289 -10.14 52.92 -115.42
C PRO A 289 -9.59 53.61 -116.68
N GLU A 290 -8.90 54.75 -116.54
CA GLU A 290 -7.94 55.18 -117.56
C GLU A 290 -6.80 56.01 -116.97
N ARG A 291 -5.61 55.76 -117.51
CA ARG A 291 -4.32 56.36 -117.19
C ARG A 291 -4.00 57.44 -118.24
N ASP A 292 -3.00 58.27 -117.92
CA ASP A 292 -2.26 59.21 -118.79
C ASP A 292 -2.91 60.58 -118.99
N GLU A 293 -2.19 61.71 -119.06
CA GLU A 293 -0.80 62.10 -118.87
C GLU A 293 -0.82 63.65 -118.87
N ARG A 294 0.26 64.28 -118.38
CA ARG A 294 0.87 65.54 -118.88
C ARG A 294 0.00 66.80 -119.18
N PHE A 295 0.19 67.86 -118.39
CA PHE A 295 1.06 69.04 -118.66
C PHE A 295 0.57 70.01 -119.75
N TYR A 296 0.19 71.22 -119.31
CA TYR A 296 0.88 72.47 -119.64
C TYR A 296 0.86 73.40 -118.43
#